data_AF-A0A5D4GKF5-F1
#
_entry.id   AF-A0A5D4GKF5-F1
#
_cell.length_a   1.000
_cell.length_b   1.000
_cell.length_c   1.000
_cell.angle_alpha   90.00
_cell.angle_beta   90.00
_cell.angle_gamma   90.00
#
_symmetry.space_group_name_H-M   'P 1'
#
loop_
_entity.id
_entity.type
_entity.pdbx_description
1 polymer ?
#
loop_
_entity_poly.entity_id
_entity_poly.type
_entity_poly.pdbx_seq_one_letter_code
_entity_poly.pdbx_strand_id
1 'polypeptide(L)'
;MAKSALERKRLQLQREQERLRKRDDSTYPFLKEPFFKWLNRTDAYGDWSSGSFHLDASQINVPQFEDDSGPRSVDGHVELLWENEPEEGHYAGFRGSIGRAECMVDDLLAAAASFALAINTYKKEQINARIAETEQSDLSDPDLRKKAFADVVRLRKMLDRLEKMTRTSVYEYKIKDI
;
A
#
# COMPACT_ATOMS: atom_id res chain seq x y z
N MET A 1 -3.48 29.39 15.05
CA MET A 1 -4.24 29.86 13.87
C MET A 1 -5.45 28.96 13.67
N ALA A 2 -6.61 29.51 13.33
CA ALA A 2 -7.82 28.71 13.09
C ALA A 2 -7.63 27.87 11.82
N LYS A 3 -7.86 26.56 11.90
CA LYS A 3 -7.78 25.65 10.74
C LYS A 3 -8.70 26.12 9.62
N SER A 4 -8.22 26.05 8.38
CA SER A 4 -9.02 26.41 7.19
C SER A 4 -10.20 25.45 7.01
N ALA A 5 -11.22 25.85 6.25
CA ALA A 5 -12.38 24.98 5.96
C ALA A 5 -11.96 23.66 5.27
N LEU A 6 -10.93 23.72 4.40
CA LEU A 6 -10.37 22.55 3.72
C LEU A 6 -9.70 21.58 4.70
N GLU A 7 -8.90 22.11 5.64
CA GLU A 7 -8.25 21.30 6.68
C GLU A 7 -9.26 20.65 7.61
N ARG A 8 -10.33 21.37 7.99
CA ARG A 8 -11.42 20.81 8.80
C ARG A 8 -12.10 19.65 8.08
N LYS A 9 -12.41 19.80 6.79
CA LYS A 9 -13.03 18.73 5.98
C LYS A 9 -12.10 17.52 5.84
N ARG A 10 -10.79 17.71 5.62
CA ARG A 10 -9.81 16.62 5.57
C ARG A 10 -9.75 15.84 6.89
N LEU A 11 -9.68 16.55 8.01
CA LEU A 11 -9.67 15.93 9.34
C LEU A 11 -10.97 15.18 9.64
N GLN A 12 -12.11 15.74 9.22
CA GLN A 12 -13.39 15.05 9.36
C GLN A 12 -13.39 13.72 8.59
N LEU A 13 -12.94 13.74 7.32
CA LEU A 13 -12.85 12.54 6.50
C LEU A 13 -11.87 11.51 7.06
N GLN A 14 -10.72 11.95 7.58
CA GLN A 14 -9.76 11.06 8.25
C GLN A 14 -10.37 10.38 9.47
N ARG A 15 -11.05 11.14 10.34
CA ARG A 15 -11.74 10.59 11.51
C ARG A 15 -12.84 9.62 11.13
N GLU A 16 -13.59 9.92 10.07
CA GLU A 16 -14.64 9.05 9.56
C GLU A 16 -14.07 7.75 9.01
N GLN A 17 -12.97 7.83 8.25
CA GLN A 17 -12.24 6.65 7.75
C GLN A 17 -11.65 5.81 8.88
N GLU A 18 -11.04 6.43 9.88
CA GLU A 18 -10.53 5.72 11.06
C GLU A 18 -11.65 5.03 11.84
N ARG A 19 -12.79 5.71 12.00
CA ARG A 19 -13.97 5.13 12.65
C ARG A 19 -14.54 3.96 11.85
N LEU A 20 -14.61 4.08 10.52
CA LEU A 20 -15.08 3.01 9.63
C LEU A 20 -14.14 1.81 9.63
N ARG A 21 -12.83 2.05 9.61
CA ARG A 21 -11.79 1.02 9.66
C ARG A 21 -11.98 0.09 10.87
N LYS A 22 -12.26 0.68 12.04
CA LYS A 22 -12.40 -0.05 13.32
C LYS A 22 -13.69 -0.87 13.42
N ARG A 23 -14.65 -0.70 12.51
CA ARG A 23 -15.91 -1.46 12.55
C ARG A 23 -15.73 -2.85 11.99
N ASP A 24 -16.57 -3.76 12.47
CA ASP A 24 -16.67 -5.09 11.90
C ASP A 24 -17.17 -5.05 10.47
N ASP A 25 -16.86 -6.09 9.70
CA ASP A 25 -17.43 -6.24 8.38
C ASP A 25 -18.92 -6.58 8.45
N SER A 26 -19.74 -5.82 7.72
CA SER A 26 -21.17 -6.04 7.59
C SER A 26 -21.49 -7.43 7.02
N THR A 27 -20.55 -8.09 6.34
CA THR A 27 -20.75 -9.44 5.81
C THR A 27 -20.61 -10.54 6.85
N TYR A 28 -19.90 -10.31 7.98
CA TYR A 28 -19.58 -11.35 8.96
C TYR A 28 -20.79 -12.16 9.45
N PRO A 29 -21.98 -11.58 9.75
CA PRO A 29 -23.15 -12.35 10.16
C PRO A 29 -23.66 -13.37 9.14
N PHE A 30 -23.28 -13.22 7.86
CA PHE A 30 -23.73 -14.08 6.76
C PHE A 30 -22.71 -15.16 6.39
N LEU A 31 -21.48 -15.09 6.91
CA LEU A 31 -20.41 -16.04 6.64
C LEU A 31 -20.59 -17.30 7.51
N LYS A 32 -21.08 -18.38 6.89
CA LYS A 32 -21.39 -19.64 7.59
C LYS A 32 -20.21 -20.61 7.68
N GLU A 33 -19.30 -20.55 6.71
CA GLU A 33 -18.09 -21.38 6.66
C GLU A 33 -16.88 -20.48 6.98
N PRO A 34 -16.01 -20.87 7.93
CA PRO A 34 -14.74 -20.18 8.14
C PRO A 34 -13.92 -20.09 6.85
N PHE A 35 -13.36 -18.92 6.57
CA PHE A 35 -12.67 -18.65 5.31
C PHE A 35 -11.54 -19.65 5.04
N PHE A 36 -10.75 -20.02 6.06
CA PHE A 36 -9.67 -20.99 5.88
C PHE A 36 -10.16 -22.36 5.36
N LYS A 37 -11.34 -22.83 5.79
CA LYS A 37 -11.92 -24.10 5.30
C LYS A 37 -12.39 -23.97 3.86
N TRP A 38 -13.11 -22.89 3.57
CA TRP A 38 -13.58 -22.59 2.23
C TRP A 38 -12.40 -22.48 1.26
N LEU A 39 -11.35 -21.77 1.66
CA LEU A 39 -10.14 -21.58 0.88
C LEU A 39 -9.42 -22.90 0.63
N ASN A 40 -9.17 -23.70 1.66
CA ASN A 40 -8.49 -25.00 1.51
C ASN A 40 -9.27 -25.97 0.59
N ARG A 41 -10.60 -25.90 0.60
CA ARG A 41 -11.45 -26.74 -0.24
C ARG A 41 -11.55 -26.27 -1.68
N THR A 42 -11.51 -24.96 -1.92
CA THR A 42 -11.83 -24.37 -3.24
C THR A 42 -10.63 -23.74 -3.94
N ASP A 43 -9.55 -23.44 -3.21
CA ASP A 43 -8.43 -22.59 -3.64
C ASP A 43 -8.88 -21.24 -4.22
N ALA A 44 -10.04 -20.74 -3.78
CA ALA A 44 -10.74 -19.63 -4.43
C ALA A 44 -10.81 -19.78 -5.96
N TYR A 45 -11.01 -21.01 -6.44
CA TYR A 45 -11.05 -21.38 -7.85
C TYR A 45 -9.77 -21.05 -8.64
N GLY A 46 -8.62 -20.99 -7.96
CA GLY A 46 -7.29 -20.72 -8.53
C GLY A 46 -6.81 -19.27 -8.38
N ASP A 47 -7.69 -18.35 -7.96
CA ASP A 47 -7.33 -16.94 -7.76
C ASP A 47 -6.36 -16.77 -6.58
N TRP A 48 -6.48 -17.61 -5.55
CA TRP A 48 -5.58 -17.57 -4.40
C TRP A 48 -4.17 -18.04 -4.75
N SER A 49 -4.05 -19.13 -5.51
CA SER A 49 -2.79 -19.60 -6.07
C SER A 49 -2.14 -18.54 -6.96
N SER A 50 -2.94 -17.81 -7.76
CA SER A 50 -2.45 -16.71 -8.61
C SER A 50 -1.88 -15.56 -7.78
N GLY A 51 -2.55 -15.16 -6.70
CA GLY A 51 -2.02 -14.18 -5.74
C GLY A 51 -0.74 -14.66 -5.06
N SER A 52 -0.71 -15.94 -4.66
CA SER A 52 0.44 -16.57 -4.00
C SER A 52 1.69 -16.57 -4.89
N PHE A 53 1.53 -16.76 -6.20
CA PHE A 53 2.63 -16.63 -7.17
C PHE A 53 3.29 -15.25 -7.14
N HIS A 54 2.51 -14.18 -7.01
CA HIS A 54 3.06 -12.82 -6.94
C HIS A 54 3.82 -12.54 -5.64
N LEU A 55 3.37 -13.12 -4.53
CA LEU A 55 4.10 -13.06 -3.27
C LEU A 55 5.43 -13.81 -3.37
N ASP A 56 5.42 -15.03 -3.90
CA ASP A 56 6.65 -15.81 -4.13
C ASP A 56 7.63 -15.11 -5.08
N ALA A 57 7.14 -14.57 -6.20
CA ALA A 57 7.95 -13.81 -7.14
C ALA A 57 8.54 -12.51 -6.54
N SER A 58 7.93 -11.99 -5.47
CA SER A 58 8.44 -10.85 -4.72
C SER A 58 9.26 -11.24 -3.49
N GLN A 59 9.53 -12.54 -3.29
CA GLN A 59 10.23 -13.10 -2.14
C GLN A 59 9.53 -12.78 -0.81
N ILE A 60 8.21 -12.64 -0.85
CA ILE A 60 7.37 -12.46 0.33
C ILE A 60 6.77 -13.83 0.67
N ASN A 61 6.93 -14.24 1.95
CA ASN A 61 6.37 -15.50 2.42
C ASN A 61 4.84 -15.50 2.25
N VAL A 62 4.33 -16.56 1.62
CA VAL A 62 2.89 -16.74 1.41
C VAL A 62 2.22 -17.07 2.75
N PRO A 63 1.25 -16.27 3.22
CA PRO A 63 0.56 -16.54 4.48
C PRO A 63 -0.28 -17.80 4.37
N GLN A 64 -0.17 -18.65 5.39
CA GLN A 64 -0.93 -19.89 5.49
C GLN A 64 -2.21 -19.66 6.29
N PHE A 65 -3.30 -20.29 5.85
CA PHE A 65 -4.60 -20.26 6.52
C PHE A 65 -4.94 -21.65 7.02
N GLU A 66 -4.36 -22.02 8.16
CA GLU A 66 -4.52 -23.35 8.76
C GLU A 66 -5.67 -23.42 9.78
N ASP A 67 -6.05 -22.27 10.33
CA ASP A 67 -7.08 -22.13 11.34
C ASP A 67 -7.93 -20.87 11.14
N ASP A 68 -8.93 -20.71 12.01
CA ASP A 68 -9.81 -19.54 12.05
C ASP A 68 -9.31 -18.44 13.02
N SER A 69 -8.01 -18.40 13.32
CA SER A 69 -7.48 -17.33 14.17
C SER A 69 -7.48 -15.98 13.44
N GLY A 70 -7.62 -14.90 14.21
CA GLY A 70 -7.58 -13.53 13.70
C GLY A 70 -6.20 -13.12 13.19
N PRO A 71 -6.08 -11.91 12.63
CA PRO A 71 -4.79 -11.38 12.23
C PRO A 71 -3.86 -11.19 13.42
N ARG A 72 -2.57 -11.43 13.18
CA ARG A 72 -1.46 -11.19 14.09
C ARG A 72 -0.20 -10.93 13.31
N SER A 73 0.75 -10.20 13.88
CA SER A 73 2.05 -10.03 13.26
C SER A 73 2.92 -11.27 13.46
N VAL A 74 3.96 -11.39 12.64
CA VAL A 74 4.86 -12.55 12.66
C VAL A 74 5.59 -12.66 13.99
N ASP A 75 5.95 -11.53 14.58
CA ASP A 75 6.81 -11.43 15.76
C ASP A 75 6.12 -10.81 16.99
N GLY A 76 4.84 -10.43 16.87
CA GLY A 76 4.05 -9.81 17.93
C GLY A 76 4.29 -8.32 18.15
N HIS A 77 5.19 -7.66 17.41
CA HIS A 77 5.54 -6.26 17.69
C HIS A 77 4.39 -5.29 17.39
N VAL A 78 3.59 -5.59 16.37
CA VAL A 78 2.44 -4.79 15.97
C VAL A 78 1.45 -4.71 17.13
N GLU A 79 1.14 -5.84 17.76
CA GLU A 79 0.25 -5.94 18.91
C GLU A 79 0.77 -5.16 20.13
N LEU A 80 2.09 -5.21 20.39
CA LEU A 80 2.71 -4.48 21.49
C LEU A 80 2.55 -2.95 21.37
N LEU A 81 2.45 -2.41 20.16
CA LEU A 81 2.23 -0.97 19.94
C LEU A 81 0.86 -0.51 20.46
N TRP A 82 -0.10 -1.42 20.62
CA TRP A 82 -1.46 -1.13 21.11
C TRP A 82 -1.87 -1.96 22.31
N GLU A 83 -0.91 -2.49 23.08
CA GLU A 83 -1.20 -3.33 24.25
C GLU A 83 -2.16 -2.66 25.24
N ASN A 84 -2.05 -1.35 25.42
CA ASN A 84 -2.90 -0.57 26.32
C ASN A 84 -4.29 -0.27 25.75
N GLU A 85 -4.45 -0.31 24.42
CA GLU A 85 -5.71 0.01 23.72
C GLU A 85 -5.96 -0.95 22.53
N PRO A 86 -6.15 -2.26 22.76
CA PRO A 86 -6.22 -3.24 21.67
C PRO A 86 -7.40 -3.02 20.71
N GLU A 87 -8.52 -2.47 21.23
CA GLU A 87 -9.70 -2.10 20.43
C GLU A 87 -9.44 -0.93 19.47
N GLU A 88 -8.35 -0.19 19.68
CA GLU A 88 -7.88 0.87 18.79
C GLU A 88 -6.73 0.42 17.88
N GLY A 89 -6.25 -0.81 18.08
CA GLY A 89 -5.07 -1.32 17.42
C GLY A 89 -5.25 -1.58 15.92
N HIS A 90 -4.15 -1.91 15.26
CA HIS A 90 -4.13 -2.12 13.81
C HIS A 90 -5.10 -3.19 13.31
N TYR A 91 -5.35 -4.20 14.16
CA TYR A 91 -6.23 -5.33 13.90
C TYR A 91 -7.69 -5.10 14.36
N ALA A 92 -8.03 -3.91 14.86
CA ALA A 92 -9.40 -3.59 15.24
C ALA A 92 -10.39 -3.72 14.06
N GLY A 93 -11.51 -4.40 14.29
CA GLY A 93 -12.55 -4.64 13.28
C GLY A 93 -12.33 -5.84 12.36
N PHE A 94 -11.23 -6.59 12.53
CA PHE A 94 -10.95 -7.82 11.81
C PHE A 94 -11.20 -9.05 12.67
N ARG A 95 -11.85 -10.08 12.11
CA ARG A 95 -12.19 -11.30 12.84
C ARG A 95 -11.87 -12.57 12.08
N GLY A 96 -11.30 -13.54 12.78
CA GLY A 96 -11.00 -14.87 12.27
C GLY A 96 -10.13 -14.90 11.02
N SER A 97 -10.19 -16.02 10.30
CA SER A 97 -9.39 -16.22 9.09
C SER A 97 -9.75 -15.25 7.97
N ILE A 98 -11.01 -14.83 7.86
CA ILE A 98 -11.43 -13.84 6.86
C ILE A 98 -10.84 -12.47 7.15
N GLY A 99 -10.94 -12.00 8.39
CA GLY A 99 -10.35 -10.72 8.82
C GLY A 99 -8.84 -10.71 8.66
N ARG A 100 -8.18 -11.86 8.83
CA ARG A 100 -6.75 -12.01 8.53
C ARG A 100 -6.44 -11.82 7.04
N ALA A 101 -7.25 -12.37 6.14
CA ALA A 101 -7.09 -12.18 4.69
C ALA A 101 -7.38 -10.72 4.27
N GLU A 102 -8.42 -10.11 4.84
CA GLU A 102 -8.76 -8.70 4.59
C GLU A 102 -7.65 -7.75 5.06
N CYS A 103 -7.13 -7.96 6.28
CA CYS A 103 -6.01 -7.17 6.82
C CYS A 103 -4.74 -7.34 6.00
N MET A 104 -4.46 -8.57 5.54
CA MET A 104 -3.33 -8.85 4.66
C MET A 104 -3.39 -8.01 3.38
N VAL A 105 -4.55 -7.90 2.73
CA VAL A 105 -4.68 -7.08 1.52
C VAL A 105 -4.46 -5.59 1.82
N ASP A 106 -4.99 -5.08 2.94
CA ASP A 106 -4.72 -3.69 3.38
C ASP A 106 -3.22 -3.43 3.55
N ASP A 107 -2.53 -4.34 4.25
CA ASP A 107 -1.11 -4.20 4.56
C ASP A 107 -0.23 -4.32 3.30
N LEU A 108 -0.57 -5.21 2.37
CA LEU A 108 0.12 -5.32 1.09
C LEU A 108 -0.04 -4.06 0.23
N LEU A 109 -1.24 -3.46 0.20
CA LEU A 109 -1.48 -2.21 -0.50
C LEU A 109 -0.71 -1.05 0.13
N ALA A 110 -0.69 -0.97 1.47
CA ALA A 110 0.07 0.04 2.21
C ALA A 110 1.59 -0.11 1.99
N ALA A 111 2.10 -1.35 2.00
CA ALA A 111 3.49 -1.66 1.72
C ALA A 111 3.87 -1.28 0.28
N ALA A 112 3.07 -1.68 -0.72
CA ALA A 112 3.31 -1.35 -2.12
C ALA A 112 3.33 0.17 -2.35
N ALA A 113 2.40 0.91 -1.74
CA ALA A 113 2.38 2.37 -1.80
C ALA A 113 3.65 3.00 -1.20
N SER A 114 4.09 2.49 -0.04
CA SER A 114 5.29 2.97 0.64
C SER A 114 6.56 2.69 -0.16
N PHE A 115 6.71 1.48 -0.73
CA PHE A 115 7.83 1.14 -1.60
C PHE A 115 7.84 1.96 -2.89
N ALA A 116 6.67 2.17 -3.50
CA ALA A 116 6.55 3.01 -4.69
C ALA A 116 7.01 4.45 -4.41
N LEU A 117 6.65 5.02 -3.26
CA LEU A 117 7.11 6.34 -2.84
C LEU A 117 8.62 6.37 -2.64
N ALA A 118 9.20 5.40 -1.92
CA ALA A 118 10.65 5.34 -1.70
C ALA A 118 11.44 5.24 -3.02
N ILE A 119 11.00 4.36 -3.93
CA ILE A 119 11.60 4.21 -5.27
C ILE A 119 11.46 5.50 -6.09
N ASN A 120 10.31 6.18 -6.00
CA ASN A 120 10.06 7.43 -6.69
C ASN A 120 11.00 8.54 -6.20
N THR A 121 11.11 8.72 -4.88
CA THR A 121 12.01 9.68 -4.24
C THR A 121 13.46 9.43 -4.69
N TYR A 122 13.94 8.19 -4.58
CA TYR A 122 15.28 7.82 -5.04
C TYR A 122 15.51 8.18 -6.51
N LYS A 123 14.59 7.81 -7.41
CA LYS A 123 14.72 8.12 -8.84
C LYS A 123 14.75 9.62 -9.10
N LYS A 124 13.92 10.42 -8.42
CA LYS A 124 13.91 11.88 -8.55
C LYS A 124 15.23 12.49 -8.08
N GLU A 125 15.74 12.06 -6.94
CA GLU A 125 17.04 12.51 -6.43
C GLU A 125 18.18 12.23 -7.41
N GLN A 126 18.26 11.00 -7.94
CA GLN A 126 19.29 10.64 -8.91
C GLN A 126 19.19 11.43 -10.22
N ILE A 127 17.97 11.66 -10.72
CA ILE A 127 17.77 12.46 -11.93
C ILE A 127 18.13 13.94 -11.69
N ASN A 128 17.76 14.51 -10.55
CA ASN A 128 18.11 15.89 -10.20
C ASN A 128 19.62 16.07 -10.05
N ALA A 129 20.30 15.13 -9.39
CA ALA A 129 21.76 15.13 -9.30
C ALA A 129 22.40 15.12 -10.69
N ARG A 130 21.90 14.27 -11.59
CA ARG A 130 22.41 14.18 -12.97
C ARG A 130 22.18 15.45 -13.79
N ILE A 131 21.05 16.13 -13.59
CA ILE A 131 20.78 17.44 -14.21
C ILE A 131 21.81 18.46 -13.70
N ALA A 132 22.03 18.53 -12.38
CA ALA A 132 22.99 19.46 -11.78
C ALA A 132 24.43 19.22 -12.27
N GLU A 133 24.87 17.96 -12.36
CA GLU A 133 26.18 17.60 -12.96
C GLU A 133 26.32 18.10 -14.40
N THR A 134 25.26 17.92 -15.20
CA THR A 134 25.25 18.31 -16.62
C THR A 134 25.27 19.83 -16.77
N GLU A 135 24.56 20.55 -15.90
CA GLU A 135 24.52 22.02 -15.89
C GLU A 135 25.85 22.64 -15.41
N GLN A 136 26.64 21.92 -14.61
CA GLN A 136 27.97 22.34 -14.14
C GLN A 136 29.13 21.90 -15.05
N SER A 137 28.85 21.08 -16.07
CA SER A 137 29.87 20.58 -16.98
C SER A 137 30.38 21.67 -17.93
N ASP A 138 31.61 21.55 -18.41
CA ASP A 138 32.14 22.43 -19.45
C ASP A 138 31.46 22.13 -20.79
N LEU A 139 30.69 23.09 -21.30
CA LEU A 139 29.91 23.01 -22.54
C LEU A 139 30.47 23.92 -23.64
N SER A 140 31.79 24.13 -23.63
CA SER A 140 32.49 24.97 -24.62
C SER A 140 32.40 24.43 -26.06
N ASP A 141 32.27 23.11 -26.24
CA ASP A 141 32.03 22.48 -27.54
C ASP A 141 30.53 22.57 -27.92
N PRO A 142 30.18 23.15 -29.08
CA PRO A 142 28.80 23.23 -29.57
C PRO A 142 28.05 21.90 -29.64
N ASP A 143 28.73 20.81 -30.00
CA ASP A 143 28.11 19.49 -30.14
C ASP A 143 27.85 18.84 -28.79
N LEU A 144 28.79 18.96 -27.85
CA LEU A 144 28.60 18.53 -26.46
C LEU A 144 27.49 19.33 -25.79
N ARG A 145 27.44 20.64 -26.03
CA ARG A 145 26.39 21.53 -25.55
C ARG A 145 25.01 21.11 -26.04
N LYS A 146 24.87 20.85 -27.35
CA LYS A 146 23.59 20.41 -27.93
C LYS A 146 23.11 19.08 -27.33
N LYS A 147 24.02 18.13 -27.13
CA LYS A 147 23.71 16.84 -26.51
C LYS A 147 23.29 17.00 -25.05
N ALA A 148 24.02 17.79 -24.26
CA ALA A 148 23.71 18.08 -22.86
C ALA A 148 22.31 18.69 -22.70
N PHE A 149 21.93 19.65 -23.56
CA PHE A 149 20.57 20.20 -23.53
C PHE A 149 19.49 19.17 -23.84
N ALA A 150 19.70 18.32 -24.85
CA ALA A 150 18.75 17.27 -25.19
C ALA A 150 18.57 16.27 -24.03
N ASP A 151 19.67 15.92 -23.35
CA ASP A 151 19.64 15.02 -22.21
C ASP A 151 18.91 15.65 -21.02
N VAL A 152 19.17 16.92 -20.68
CA VAL A 152 18.44 17.63 -19.61
C VAL A 152 16.95 17.71 -19.91
N VAL A 153 16.55 18.00 -21.15
CA VAL A 153 15.13 18.01 -21.55
C VAL A 153 14.50 16.63 -21.36
N ARG A 154 15.21 15.56 -21.75
CA ARG A 154 14.74 14.18 -21.54
C ARG A 154 14.59 13.86 -20.05
N LEU A 155 15.54 14.24 -19.22
CA LEU A 155 15.53 14.02 -17.77
C LEU A 155 14.39 14.79 -17.09
N ARG A 156 14.16 16.06 -17.44
CA ARG A 156 13.02 16.84 -16.93
C ARG A 156 11.68 16.19 -17.29
N LYS A 157 11.54 15.68 -18.53
CA LYS A 157 10.34 14.92 -18.92
C LYS A 157 10.15 13.63 -18.11
N MET A 158 11.23 12.99 -17.65
CA MET A 158 11.14 11.84 -16.75
C MET A 158 10.64 12.26 -15.36
N LEU A 159 11.12 13.38 -14.82
CA LEU A 159 10.62 13.94 -13.56
C LEU A 159 9.12 14.25 -13.64
N ASP A 160 8.66 14.89 -14.72
CA ASP A 160 7.24 15.18 -14.94
C ASP A 160 6.37 13.91 -14.95
N ARG A 161 6.93 12.78 -15.41
CA ARG A 161 6.25 11.48 -15.34
C ARG A 161 6.25 10.91 -13.93
N LEU A 162 7.34 11.07 -13.19
CA LEU A 162 7.45 10.63 -11.79
C LEU A 162 6.58 11.45 -10.83
N GLU A 163 6.08 12.62 -11.23
CA GLU A 163 5.05 13.34 -10.47
C GLU A 163 3.64 12.71 -10.57
N LYS A 164 3.44 11.79 -11.51
CA LYS A 164 2.12 11.18 -11.73
C LYS A 164 1.92 9.99 -10.80
N MET A 165 0.76 9.97 -10.13
CA MET A 165 0.30 8.79 -9.40
C MET A 165 -0.21 7.72 -10.37
N THR A 166 0.12 6.46 -10.08
CA THR A 166 -0.50 5.31 -10.75
C THR A 166 -1.70 4.87 -9.92
N ARG A 167 -2.83 4.57 -10.58
CA ARG A 167 -4.01 4.03 -9.93
C ARG A 167 -4.10 2.53 -10.22
N THR A 168 -4.25 1.74 -9.17
CA THR A 168 -4.51 0.30 -9.26
C THR A 168 -5.92 0.03 -8.75
N SER A 169 -6.70 -0.72 -9.53
CA SER A 169 -8.04 -1.15 -9.13
C SER A 169 -7.96 -2.51 -8.46
N VAL A 170 -8.68 -2.65 -7.35
CA VAL A 170 -8.90 -3.93 -6.64
C VAL A 170 -10.39 -4.11 -6.42
N TYR A 171 -10.86 -5.36 -6.33
CA TYR A 171 -12.24 -5.64 -5.94
C TYR A 171 -12.49 -5.15 -4.52
N GLU A 172 -13.72 -4.75 -4.22
CA GLU A 172 -14.11 -4.46 -2.85
C GLU A 172 -14.20 -5.79 -2.08
N TYR A 173 -13.36 -5.93 -1.04
CA TYR A 173 -13.23 -7.14 -0.22
C TYR A 173 -13.65 -6.92 1.23
N LYS A 174 -14.13 -5.72 1.57
CA LYS A 174 -14.70 -5.36 2.86
C LYS A 174 -15.90 -4.46 2.67
N ILE A 175 -16.95 -4.69 3.44
CA ILE A 175 -18.13 -3.84 3.47
C ILE A 175 -18.35 -3.41 4.91
N LYS A 176 -18.35 -2.11 5.17
CA LYS A 176 -18.58 -1.53 6.51
C LYS A 176 -19.82 -0.66 6.47
N ASP A 177 -20.62 -0.69 7.53
CA ASP A 177 -21.78 0.21 7.75
C ASP A 177 -22.94 0.09 6.77
N ILE A 178 -23.27 -1.14 6.37
CA ILE A 178 -24.50 -1.48 5.64
C ILE A 178 -25.31 -2.50 6.43
#